data_AF-A0A0S4JQH9-F1
#
_entry.id   AF-A0A0S4JQH9-F1
#
_cell.length_a   1.000
_cell.length_b   1.000
_cell.length_c   1.000
_cell.angle_alpha   90.00
_cell.angle_beta   90.00
_cell.angle_gamma   90.00
#
_symmetry.space_group_name_H-M   'P 1'
#
loop_
_entity.id
_entity.type
_entity.pdbx_description
1 polymer ?
#
loop_
_entity_poly.entity_id
_entity_poly.type
_entity_poly.pdbx_seq_one_letter_code
_entity_poly.pdbx_strand_id
1 'polypeptide(L)'
;MSYQSSEAKKEDFRKYLENSKVIDALTKVLVNLYEEPEKPSHPVDFIKKALGGPSPADFEALQAENAQLRAENEALKKRISDQAPPAQ
;
A
#
# COMPACT_ATOMS: atom_id res chain seq x y z
N MET A 1 32.47 21.66 18.26
CA MET A 1 31.18 21.25 18.85
C MET A 1 30.14 20.72 17.82
N SER A 2 30.54 20.19 16.65
CA SER A 2 29.58 19.78 15.60
C SER A 2 29.41 18.26 15.45
N TYR A 3 30.39 17.46 15.90
CA TYR A 3 30.37 16.00 15.74
C TYR A 3 29.30 15.31 16.60
N GLN A 4 29.18 15.69 17.88
CA GLN A 4 28.17 15.16 18.82
C GLN A 4 26.73 15.38 18.36
N SER A 5 26.44 16.50 17.67
CA SER A 5 25.09 16.77 17.16
C SER A 5 24.71 15.83 16.01
N SER A 6 25.68 15.36 15.24
CA SER A 6 25.41 14.40 14.15
C SER A 6 25.17 12.98 14.66
N GLU A 7 25.89 12.57 15.71
CA GLU A 7 25.75 11.26 16.34
C GLU A 7 24.45 11.17 17.14
N ALA A 8 24.09 12.22 17.89
CA ALA A 8 22.81 12.31 18.60
C ALA A 8 21.62 12.18 17.62
N LYS A 9 21.65 12.90 16.49
CA LYS A 9 20.59 12.79 15.45
C LYS A 9 20.49 11.40 14.85
N LYS A 10 21.62 10.71 14.65
CA LYS A 10 21.63 9.32 14.17
C LYS A 10 21.04 8.37 15.21
N GLU A 11 21.37 8.57 16.48
CA GLU A 11 20.83 7.77 17.57
C GLU A 11 19.32 7.97 17.72
N ASP A 12 18.84 9.22 17.69
CA ASP A 12 17.41 9.53 17.75
C ASP A 12 16.65 8.90 16.58
N PHE A 13 17.23 8.91 15.38
CA PHE A 13 16.64 8.25 14.22
C PHE A 13 16.60 6.72 14.37
N ARG A 14 17.66 6.10 14.90
CA ARG A 14 17.65 4.65 15.21
C ARG A 14 16.56 4.30 16.21
N LYS A 15 16.51 5.02 17.34
CA LYS A 15 15.46 4.86 18.36
C LYS A 15 14.07 5.04 17.78
N TYR A 16 13.87 6.01 16.89
CA TYR A 16 12.60 6.21 16.20
C TYR A 16 12.19 4.98 15.38
N LEU A 17 13.12 4.42 14.59
CA LEU A 17 12.85 3.21 13.79
C LEU A 17 12.59 1.98 14.66
N GLU A 18 13.30 1.83 15.77
CA GLU A 18 13.12 0.75 16.74
C GLU A 18 11.78 0.86 17.47
N ASN A 19 11.46 2.04 18.00
CA ASN A 19 10.20 2.32 18.70
C ASN A 19 8.99 2.19 17.78
N SER A 20 9.12 2.60 16.51
CA SER A 20 8.07 2.49 15.49
C SER A 20 8.02 1.11 14.83
N LYS A 21 8.82 0.14 15.30
CA LYS A 21 8.87 -1.25 14.79
C LYS A 21 9.24 -1.39 13.31
N VAL A 22 9.82 -0.35 12.70
CA VAL A 22 10.24 -0.38 11.29
C VAL A 22 11.34 -1.40 11.07
N ILE A 23 12.30 -1.48 12.00
CA ILE A 23 13.40 -2.46 11.91
C ILE A 23 12.86 -3.90 12.02
N ASP A 24 11.90 -4.14 12.90
CA ASP A 24 11.28 -5.46 13.10
C ASP A 24 10.54 -5.91 11.83
N ALA A 25 9.73 -5.02 11.25
CA ALA A 25 9.02 -5.27 10.01
C ALA A 25 9.97 -5.59 8.83
N LEU A 26 11.02 -4.76 8.64
CA LEU A 26 12.01 -4.99 7.60
C LEU A 26 12.77 -6.31 7.83
N THR A 27 13.13 -6.62 9.07
CA THR A 27 13.81 -7.87 9.43
C THR A 27 12.94 -9.07 9.08
N LYS A 28 11.65 -9.04 9.46
CA LYS A 28 10.71 -10.13 9.16
C LYS A 28 10.55 -10.37 7.67
N VAL A 29 10.45 -9.31 6.86
CA VAL A 29 10.35 -9.44 5.39
C VAL A 29 11.63 -10.05 4.80
N LEU A 30 12.81 -9.66 5.29
CA LEU A 30 14.08 -10.21 4.85
C LEU A 30 14.26 -11.68 5.28
N VAL A 31 13.79 -12.06 6.48
CA VAL A 31 13.75 -13.46 6.93
C VAL A 31 12.83 -14.28 6.03
N ASN A 32 11.62 -13.80 5.75
CA ASN A 32 10.71 -14.49 4.83
C ASN A 32 11.33 -14.69 3.44
N LEU A 33 12.02 -13.66 2.91
CA LEU A 33 12.73 -13.78 1.64
C LEU A 33 13.92 -14.76 1.72
N TYR A 34 14.56 -14.86 2.88
CA TYR A 34 15.64 -15.81 3.12
C TYR A 34 15.12 -17.25 3.17
N GLU A 35 13.99 -17.49 3.84
CA GLU A 35 13.36 -18.79 4.04
C GLU A 35 12.60 -19.32 2.82
N GLU A 36 12.28 -18.46 1.84
CA GLU A 36 11.64 -18.88 0.58
C GLU A 36 12.45 -19.99 -0.12
N PRO A 37 11.86 -21.19 -0.32
CA PRO A 37 12.55 -22.34 -0.92
C PRO A 37 12.90 -22.10 -2.39
N GLU A 38 12.09 -21.30 -3.09
CA GLU A 38 12.37 -20.82 -4.43
C GLU A 38 12.59 -19.30 -4.38
N LYS A 39 13.80 -18.83 -4.67
CA LYS A 39 14.10 -17.40 -4.63
C LYS A 39 13.32 -16.70 -5.74
N PRO A 40 12.52 -15.66 -5.42
CA PRO A 40 11.78 -14.95 -6.44
C PRO A 40 12.73 -14.29 -7.43
N SER A 41 12.39 -14.34 -8.72
CA SER A 41 13.13 -13.65 -9.80
C SER A 41 13.18 -12.13 -9.62
N HIS A 42 12.20 -11.57 -8.89
CA HIS A 42 12.06 -10.15 -8.60
C HIS A 42 11.93 -9.92 -7.08
N PRO A 43 13.05 -9.97 -6.33
CA PRO A 43 13.04 -9.86 -4.86
C PRO A 43 12.54 -8.50 -4.35
N VAL A 44 12.72 -7.43 -5.12
CA VAL A 44 12.22 -6.09 -4.78
C VAL A 44 10.69 -6.07 -4.74
N ASP A 45 10.03 -6.74 -5.68
CA ASP A 45 8.57 -6.77 -5.74
C ASP A 45 7.97 -7.69 -4.66
N PHE A 46 8.68 -8.77 -4.30
CA PHE A 46 8.37 -9.56 -3.12
C PHE A 46 8.39 -8.71 -1.84
N ILE A 47 9.45 -7.92 -1.64
CA ILE A 47 9.58 -7.03 -0.47
C ILE A 47 8.46 -5.99 -0.43
N LYS A 48 8.14 -5.35 -1.58
CA LYS A 48 7.04 -4.37 -1.65
C LYS A 48 5.71 -5.00 -1.26
N LYS A 49 5.40 -6.20 -1.78
CA LYS A 49 4.18 -6.94 -1.45
C LYS A 49 4.14 -7.31 0.04
N ALA A 50 5.24 -7.81 0.59
CA ALA A 50 5.34 -8.22 1.98
C ALA A 50 5.21 -7.05 2.99
N LEU A 51 5.58 -5.83 2.57
CA LEU A 51 5.39 -4.59 3.35
C LEU A 51 4.00 -3.96 3.18
N GLY A 52 3.09 -4.59 2.42
CA GLY A 52 1.75 -4.06 2.16
C GLY A 52 1.70 -2.93 1.13
N GLY A 53 2.74 -2.81 0.28
CA GLY A 53 2.70 -1.91 -0.86
C GLY A 53 1.68 -2.41 -1.90
N PRO A 54 0.93 -1.50 -2.55
CA PRO A 54 -0.01 -1.90 -3.60
C PRO A 54 0.74 -2.63 -4.70
N SER A 55 0.36 -3.88 -4.97
CA SER A 55 0.88 -4.61 -6.11
C SER A 55 0.23 -4.11 -7.40
N PRO A 56 0.83 -4.35 -8.57
CA PRO A 56 0.18 -4.09 -9.86
C PRO A 56 -1.21 -4.74 -9.95
N ALA A 57 -1.36 -5.96 -9.41
CA ALA A 57 -2.64 -6.66 -9.37
C ALA A 57 -3.67 -5.96 -8.47
N ASP A 58 -3.24 -5.37 -7.34
CA ASP A 58 -4.13 -4.56 -6.48
C ASP A 58 -4.58 -3.30 -7.21
N PHE A 59 -3.68 -2.67 -7.98
CA PHE A 59 -4.01 -1.50 -8.78
C PHE A 59 -4.99 -1.84 -9.92
N GLU A 60 -4.78 -2.96 -10.61
CA GLU A 60 -5.70 -3.46 -11.64
C GLU A 60 -7.07 -3.82 -11.06
N ALA A 61 -7.12 -4.49 -9.91
CA ALA A 61 -8.36 -4.82 -9.21
C ALA A 61 -9.12 -3.55 -8.80
N LEU A 62 -8.42 -2.56 -8.22
CA LEU A 62 -9.01 -1.28 -7.82
C LEU A 62 -9.55 -0.48 -9.02
N GLN A 63 -8.88 -0.59 -10.18
CA GLN A 63 -9.30 0.06 -11.41
C GLN A 63 -10.57 -0.60 -12.00
N ALA A 64 -10.64 -1.93 -11.97
CA ALA A 64 -11.82 -2.68 -12.38
C ALA A 64 -13.03 -2.37 -11.49
N GLU A 65 -12.83 -2.35 -10.16
CA GLU A 65 -13.88 -1.98 -9.20
C GLU A 65 -14.38 -0.54 -9.44
N ASN A 66 -13.47 0.41 -9.69
CA ASN A 66 -13.85 1.78 -10.03
C ASN A 66 -14.70 1.86 -11.30
N ALA A 67 -14.34 1.10 -12.34
CA ALA A 67 -15.09 1.06 -13.59
C ALA A 67 -16.50 0.50 -13.36
N GLN A 68 -16.62 -0.58 -12.58
CA GLN A 68 -17.92 -1.17 -12.24
C GLN A 68 -18.79 -0.21 -11.43
N LEU A 69 -18.24 0.40 -10.38
CA LEU A 69 -18.96 1.35 -9.54
C LEU A 69 -19.43 2.59 -10.33
N ARG A 70 -18.64 3.05 -11.30
CA ARG A 70 -19.03 4.14 -12.20
C ARG A 70 -20.19 3.73 -13.10
N ALA A 71 -20.12 2.56 -13.73
CA ALA A 71 -21.21 2.05 -14.57
C ALA A 71 -22.51 1.86 -13.78
N GLU A 72 -22.43 1.33 -12.56
CA GLU A 72 -23.60 1.17 -11.69
C GLU A 72 -24.18 2.53 -11.25
N ASN A 73 -23.31 3.48 -10.88
CA ASN A 73 -23.75 4.85 -10.57
C ASN A 73 -24.48 5.51 -11.74
N GLU A 74 -23.97 5.37 -12.97
CA GLU A 74 -24.63 5.90 -14.15
C GLU A 74 -25.99 5.22 -14.40
N ALA A 75 -26.05 3.90 -14.28
CA ALA A 75 -27.29 3.14 -14.44
C ALA A 75 -28.34 3.53 -13.39
N LEU A 76 -27.93 3.69 -12.13
CA LEU A 76 -28.81 4.12 -11.05
C LEU A 76 -29.28 5.57 -11.23
N LYS A 77 -28.39 6.49 -11.62
CA LYS A 77 -28.76 7.88 -11.94
C LYS A 77 -29.78 7.95 -13.07
N LYS A 78 -29.59 7.14 -14.12
CA LYS A 78 -30.54 7.05 -15.22
C LYS A 78 -31.91 6.55 -14.75
N ARG A 79 -31.95 5.49 -13.94
CA ARG A 79 -33.19 4.98 -13.34
C ARG A 79 -33.92 6.01 -12.48
N ILE A 80 -33.18 6.78 -11.67
CA ILE A 80 -33.76 7.86 -10.85
C ILE A 80 -34.35 8.95 -11.75
N SER A 81 -33.64 9.32 -12.83
CA SER A 81 -34.13 10.29 -13.80
C SER A 81 -35.39 9.81 -14.52
N ASP A 82 -35.45 8.53 -14.90
CA ASP A 82 -36.61 7.94 -15.59
C ASP A 82 -37.84 7.78 -14.66
N GLN A 83 -37.62 7.73 -13.33
CA GLN A 83 -38.68 7.65 -12.32
C GLN A 83 -39.09 9.01 -11.74
N ALA A 84 -38.41 10.10 -12.08
CA ALA A 84 -38.82 11.43 -11.67
C ALA A 84 -40.11 11.82 -12.43
N PRO A 85 -41.23 12.09 -11.74
CA PRO A 85 -42.44 12.51 -12.42
C PRO A 85 -42.20 13.87 -13.10
N PRO A 86 -42.84 14.15 -14.26
CA PRO A 86 -42.79 15.48 -14.84
C PRO A 86 -43.34 16.45 -13.80
N ALA A 87 -42.52 17.44 -13.41
CA ALA A 87 -42.94 18.52 -12.55
C ALA A 87 -44.18 19.17 -13.19
N GLN A 88 -45.33 19.03 -12.53
CA GLN A 88 -46.55 19.78 -12.83
C GLN A 88 -46.39 21.23 -12.39
#